data_AF-U7KUF2-F1
#
_entry.id   AF-U7KUF2-F1
#
_cell.length_a   1.000
_cell.length_b   1.000
_cell.length_c   1.000
_cell.angle_alpha   90.00
_cell.angle_beta   90.00
_cell.angle_gamma   90.00
#
_symmetry.space_group_name_H-M   'P 1'
#
loop_
_entity.id
_entity.type
_entity.pdbx_description
1 polymer ?
#
loop_
_entity_poly.entity_id
_entity_poly.type
_entity_poly.pdbx_seq_one_letter_code
_entity_poly.pdbx_strand_id
1 'polypeptide(L)'
;MKLLSTASSAIYYAFIAALIASVSVYAWHNAAALLPSLAQRTTAALPATATIGAGLGSLALIVLLEALYPLRSLSLGRWVYADRPRGRMGGVDKLSIAQLAGVSLLGLALCASLHLPLYAAITLPLLRFAIGWRSFELASLLRAGRTRAIGSSPFGLLDSEVSADAIASQSARLRPRSHATASLSLLFARRLFRRWYIPLGAVAVMGLTLALAPQLGGLALIGFAAAWTIVGAATGRAASFGRIVDGAWPDWGLPLAATAGAAVVGTAFIATVWKLSLFTLAACCLGLSYTAFKRSRPARVTTMNIIDTGGFGASFSPEVFGYFMRGSYGIAAIAGALFL
;
A
#
# COMPACT_ATOMS: atom_id res chain seq x y z
N MET A 1 4.59 26.97 30.82
CA MET A 1 4.24 25.54 30.98
C MET A 1 3.82 24.86 29.66
N LYS A 2 2.83 25.36 28.89
CA LYS A 2 2.42 24.73 27.60
C LYS A 2 3.55 24.61 26.55
N LEU A 3 4.44 25.60 26.45
CA LEU A 3 5.60 25.57 25.52
C LEU A 3 6.65 24.54 25.90
N LEU A 4 6.93 24.38 27.19
CA LEU A 4 7.87 23.38 27.72
C LEU A 4 7.35 21.96 27.54
N SER A 5 6.04 21.74 27.75
CA SER A 5 5.44 20.43 27.49
C SER A 5 5.40 20.10 25.99
N THR A 6 5.10 21.08 25.11
CA THR A 6 5.15 20.85 23.66
C THR A 6 6.57 20.62 23.16
N ALA A 7 7.57 21.32 23.70
CA ALA A 7 8.97 21.10 23.37
C ALA A 7 9.45 19.72 23.82
N SER A 8 9.13 19.32 25.05
CA SER A 8 9.46 17.99 25.57
C SER A 8 8.82 16.87 24.74
N SER A 9 7.53 16.97 24.41
CA SER A 9 6.87 16.00 23.54
C SER A 9 7.48 15.99 22.13
N ALA A 10 7.81 17.16 21.57
CA ALA A 10 8.44 17.25 20.24
C ALA A 10 9.81 16.58 20.21
N ILE A 11 10.63 16.79 21.25
CA ILE A 11 11.95 16.15 21.39
C ILE A 11 11.79 14.63 21.53
N TYR A 12 10.83 14.17 22.34
CA TYR A 12 10.54 12.75 22.50
C TYR A 12 10.12 12.09 21.17
N TYR A 13 9.22 12.72 20.42
CA TYR A 13 8.81 12.22 19.10
C TYR A 13 9.94 12.29 18.07
N ALA A 14 10.79 13.33 18.11
CA ALA A 14 11.95 13.43 17.24
C ALA A 14 12.98 12.36 17.54
N PHE A 15 13.23 12.06 18.81
CA PHE A 15 14.10 10.99 19.25
C PHE A 15 13.57 9.62 18.82
N ILE A 16 12.27 9.33 19.04
CA ILE A 16 11.65 8.09 18.57
C ILE A 16 11.73 7.98 17.04
N ALA A 17 11.44 9.07 16.31
CA ALA A 17 11.54 9.06 14.85
C ALA A 17 12.99 8.81 14.38
N ALA A 18 13.98 9.42 15.03
CA ALA A 18 15.39 9.20 14.75
C ALA A 18 15.84 7.78 15.09
N LEU A 19 15.35 7.20 16.20
CA LEU A 19 15.62 5.82 16.59
C LEU A 19 15.02 4.85 15.57
N ILE A 20 13.74 5.03 15.21
CA ILE A 20 13.07 4.20 14.19
C ILE A 20 13.80 4.32 12.85
N ALA A 21 14.17 5.53 12.43
CA ALA A 21 14.91 5.74 11.21
C ALA A 21 16.29 5.07 11.26
N SER A 22 17.03 5.23 12.36
CA SER A 22 18.35 4.62 12.55
C SER A 22 18.28 3.10 12.55
N VAL A 23 17.34 2.50 13.29
CA VAL A 23 17.13 1.04 13.32
C VAL A 23 16.70 0.54 11.94
N SER A 24 15.81 1.26 11.26
CA SER A 24 15.35 0.88 9.92
C SER A 24 16.46 0.96 8.89
N VAL A 25 17.29 2.02 8.91
CA VAL A 25 18.46 2.18 8.03
C VAL A 25 19.53 1.16 8.35
N TYR A 26 19.78 0.86 9.62
CA TYR A 26 20.69 -0.19 10.05
C TYR A 26 20.21 -1.57 9.58
N ALA A 27 18.92 -1.90 9.79
CA ALA A 27 18.33 -3.15 9.31
C ALA A 27 18.34 -3.23 7.78
N TRP A 28 18.18 -2.11 7.08
CA TRP A 28 18.24 -2.02 5.63
C TRP A 28 19.66 -2.28 5.08
N HIS A 29 20.67 -1.61 5.65
CA HIS A 29 22.08 -1.82 5.26
C HIS A 29 22.59 -3.21 5.62
N ASN A 30 22.14 -3.75 6.75
CA ASN A 30 22.54 -5.08 7.22
C ASN A 30 21.52 -6.16 6.85
N ALA A 31 20.55 -5.89 5.98
CA ALA A 31 19.50 -6.83 5.61
C ALA A 31 20.09 -8.16 5.11
N ALA A 32 21.19 -8.06 4.35
CA ALA A 32 21.92 -9.22 3.85
C ALA A 32 22.65 -10.00 4.95
N ALA A 33 23.12 -9.33 6.00
CA ALA A 33 23.80 -9.95 7.15
C ALA A 33 22.81 -10.55 8.16
N LEU A 34 21.61 -9.97 8.29
CA LEU A 34 20.56 -10.43 9.20
C LEU A 34 19.90 -11.72 8.70
N LEU A 35 19.75 -11.89 7.38
CA LEU A 35 19.13 -13.06 6.75
C LEU A 35 19.92 -13.51 5.51
N PRO A 36 21.12 -14.10 5.70
CA PRO A 36 22.04 -14.41 4.61
C PRO A 36 21.47 -15.37 3.56
N SER A 37 20.60 -16.31 3.96
CA SER A 37 19.91 -17.23 3.04
C SER A 37 18.93 -16.54 2.10
N LEU A 38 18.28 -15.45 2.53
CA LEU A 38 17.41 -14.65 1.67
C LEU A 38 18.23 -13.68 0.78
N ALA A 39 19.37 -13.22 1.27
CA ALA A 39 20.29 -12.35 0.54
C ALA A 39 20.95 -13.07 -0.65
N GLN A 40 21.25 -14.36 -0.50
CA GLN A 40 21.89 -15.18 -1.53
C GLN A 40 21.00 -15.51 -2.74
N ARG A 41 19.69 -15.25 -2.68
CA ARG A 41 18.79 -15.47 -3.82
C ARG A 41 19.08 -14.45 -4.92
N THR A 42 19.86 -14.90 -5.91
CA THR A 42 20.30 -14.08 -7.04
C THR A 42 19.11 -13.52 -7.83
N THR A 43 19.09 -12.19 -7.96
CA THR A 43 18.17 -11.49 -8.85
C THR A 43 18.72 -11.55 -10.27
N ALA A 44 17.84 -11.81 -11.24
CA ALA A 44 18.16 -11.79 -12.66
C ALA A 44 17.96 -10.39 -13.29
N ALA A 45 17.53 -9.41 -12.50
CA ALA A 45 17.17 -8.08 -12.99
C ALA A 45 18.38 -7.36 -13.60
N LEU A 46 18.26 -6.95 -14.86
CA LEU A 46 19.24 -6.10 -15.55
C LEU A 46 19.23 -4.69 -14.93
N PRO A 47 20.37 -4.01 -14.77
CA PRO A 47 20.45 -2.66 -14.19
C PRO A 47 19.50 -1.63 -14.85
N ALA A 48 19.30 -1.74 -16.17
CA ALA A 48 18.36 -0.90 -16.92
C ALA A 48 16.88 -1.13 -16.51
N THR A 49 16.50 -2.37 -16.19
CA THR A 49 15.12 -2.67 -15.76
C THR A 49 14.84 -2.16 -14.34
N ALA A 50 15.84 -2.17 -13.46
CA ALA A 50 15.73 -1.67 -12.10
C ALA A 50 15.55 -0.14 -12.05
N THR A 51 16.28 0.60 -12.90
CA THR A 51 16.15 2.06 -13.03
C THR A 51 14.82 2.48 -13.64
N ILE A 52 14.37 1.81 -14.71
CA ILE A 52 13.02 2.03 -15.28
C ILE A 52 11.94 1.72 -14.25
N GLY A 53 12.09 0.61 -13.51
CA GLY A 53 11.20 0.22 -12.42
C GLY A 53 11.12 1.30 -11.34
N ALA A 54 12.25 1.88 -10.94
CA ALA A 54 12.29 2.96 -9.95
C ALA A 54 11.53 4.19 -10.44
N GLY A 55 11.74 4.62 -11.69
CA GLY A 55 11.05 5.76 -12.27
C GLY A 55 9.54 5.56 -12.36
N LEU A 56 9.11 4.51 -13.08
CA LEU A 56 7.68 4.21 -13.29
C LEU A 56 6.96 3.83 -12.01
N GLY A 57 7.58 3.02 -11.16
CA GLY A 57 7.02 2.58 -9.88
C GLY A 57 6.82 3.75 -8.92
N SER A 58 7.81 4.64 -8.81
CA SER A 58 7.70 5.84 -7.98
C SER A 58 6.68 6.84 -8.50
N LEU A 59 6.64 7.07 -9.82
CA LEU A 59 5.64 7.93 -10.43
C LEU A 59 4.23 7.39 -10.17
N ALA A 60 4.02 6.09 -10.39
CA ALA A 60 2.75 5.43 -10.14
C ALA A 60 2.34 5.55 -8.66
N LEU A 61 3.28 5.34 -7.73
CA LEU A 61 3.03 5.53 -6.30
C LEU A 61 2.65 6.98 -5.98
N ILE A 62 3.36 7.98 -6.52
CA ILE A 62 3.07 9.39 -6.26
C ILE A 62 1.68 9.78 -6.79
N VAL A 63 1.32 9.32 -7.98
CA VAL A 63 -0.02 9.55 -8.55
C VAL A 63 -1.10 8.88 -7.70
N LEU A 64 -0.85 7.65 -7.22
CA LEU A 64 -1.75 6.93 -6.33
C LEU A 64 -1.91 7.65 -4.98
N LEU A 65 -0.80 8.11 -4.39
CA LEU A 65 -0.79 8.89 -3.16
C LEU A 65 -1.55 10.20 -3.33
N GLU A 66 -1.37 10.93 -4.43
CA GLU A 66 -2.12 12.17 -4.64
C GLU A 66 -3.63 11.92 -4.83
N ALA A 67 -4.01 10.81 -5.46
CA ALA A 67 -5.40 10.51 -5.69
C ALA A 67 -6.15 9.98 -4.47
N LEU A 68 -5.49 9.22 -3.59
CA LEU A 68 -6.10 8.64 -2.39
C LEU A 68 -5.81 9.45 -1.13
N TYR A 69 -4.63 10.07 -1.06
CA TYR A 69 -4.16 10.84 0.07
C TYR A 69 -3.50 12.16 -0.38
N PRO A 70 -4.27 13.10 -0.99
CA PRO A 70 -3.77 14.36 -1.53
C PRO A 70 -2.81 15.06 -0.58
N LEU A 71 -1.68 15.62 -1.05
CA LEU A 71 -0.65 16.15 -0.15
C LEU A 71 -1.14 17.38 0.62
N ARG A 72 -1.92 18.26 -0.03
CA ARG A 72 -2.60 19.36 0.64
C ARG A 72 -4.06 19.00 0.83
N SER A 73 -4.51 19.03 2.08
CA SER A 73 -5.90 18.73 2.40
C SER A 73 -6.31 19.47 3.66
N LEU A 74 -7.59 19.81 3.74
CA LEU A 74 -8.19 20.43 4.92
C LEU A 74 -9.41 19.61 5.32
N SER A 75 -9.40 19.01 6.50
CA SER A 75 -10.57 18.32 7.01
C SER A 75 -11.65 19.34 7.41
N LEU A 76 -12.93 18.98 7.22
CA LEU A 76 -14.04 19.86 7.55
C LEU A 76 -14.03 20.24 9.04
N GLY A 77 -13.75 19.28 9.92
CA GLY A 77 -13.61 19.54 11.36
C GLY A 77 -12.50 20.53 11.67
N ARG A 78 -11.31 20.37 11.08
CA ARG A 78 -10.21 21.33 11.28
C ARG A 78 -10.56 22.72 10.77
N TRP A 79 -11.21 22.81 9.61
CA TRP A 79 -11.68 24.08 9.08
C TRP A 79 -12.64 24.78 10.03
N VAL A 80 -13.71 24.10 10.46
CA VAL A 80 -14.76 24.68 11.30
C VAL A 80 -14.23 25.08 12.68
N TYR A 81 -13.43 24.23 13.32
CA TYR A 81 -13.08 24.39 14.73
C TYR A 81 -11.73 25.07 14.99
N ALA A 82 -10.80 25.08 14.03
CA ALA A 82 -9.45 25.61 14.25
C ALA A 82 -9.05 26.72 13.27
N ASP A 83 -9.27 26.49 11.97
CA ASP A 83 -8.69 27.34 10.91
C ASP A 83 -9.60 28.54 10.57
N ARG A 84 -10.93 28.35 10.47
CA ARG A 84 -11.92 29.42 10.25
C ARG A 84 -11.92 30.47 11.37
N PRO A 85 -11.95 30.12 12.68
CA PRO A 85 -11.93 31.11 13.76
C PRO A 85 -10.65 31.96 13.80
N ARG A 86 -9.54 31.42 13.28
CA ARG A 86 -8.23 32.08 13.25
C ARG A 86 -7.98 32.86 11.96
N GLY A 87 -8.91 32.83 11.00
CA GLY A 87 -8.73 33.46 9.68
C GLY A 87 -7.56 32.89 8.87
N ARG A 88 -7.18 31.62 9.10
CA ARG A 88 -6.02 30.98 8.43
C ARG A 88 -6.48 29.81 7.57
N MET A 89 -5.82 29.60 6.43
CA MET A 89 -6.02 28.43 5.57
C MET A 89 -4.81 27.50 5.64
N GLY A 90 -4.80 26.62 6.66
CA GLY A 90 -3.72 25.67 6.88
C GLY A 90 -3.83 24.44 5.96
N GLY A 91 -3.19 24.46 4.79
CA GLY A 91 -3.24 23.34 3.84
C GLY A 91 -2.33 22.15 4.16
N VAL A 92 -1.43 22.29 5.15
CA VAL A 92 -0.46 21.27 5.55
C VAL A 92 -0.81 20.76 6.93
N ASP A 93 -0.77 19.44 7.11
CA ASP A 93 -0.98 18.77 8.40
C ASP A 93 0.14 17.76 8.69
N LYS A 94 0.05 17.10 9.85
CA LYS A 94 1.03 16.09 10.28
C LYS A 94 1.13 14.92 9.30
N LEU A 95 0.02 14.54 8.66
CA LEU A 95 0.00 13.47 7.66
C LEU A 95 0.73 13.87 6.38
N SER A 96 0.59 15.12 5.91
CA SER A 96 1.36 15.65 4.78
C SER A 96 2.86 15.58 5.05
N ILE A 97 3.29 15.93 6.27
CA ILE A 97 4.69 15.84 6.69
C ILE A 97 5.15 14.38 6.72
N ALA A 98 4.35 13.49 7.29
CA ALA A 98 4.65 12.05 7.34
C ALA A 98 4.75 11.44 5.92
N GLN A 99 3.91 11.87 4.98
CA GLN A 99 4.00 11.45 3.58
C GLN A 99 5.31 11.89 2.93
N LEU A 100 5.71 13.16 3.11
CA LEU A 100 6.98 13.65 2.57
C LEU A 100 8.15 12.91 3.19
N ALA A 101 8.14 12.68 4.50
CA ALA A 101 9.17 11.88 5.16
C ALA A 101 9.23 10.44 4.61
N GLY A 102 8.08 9.78 4.45
CA GLY A 102 8.01 8.43 3.87
C GLY A 102 8.50 8.36 2.42
N VAL A 103 8.17 9.36 1.59
CA VAL A 103 8.66 9.45 0.20
C VAL A 103 10.16 9.76 0.15
N SER A 104 10.67 10.59 1.05
CA SER A 104 12.12 10.83 1.18
C SER A 104 12.87 9.57 1.57
N LEU A 105 12.36 8.80 2.54
CA LEU A 105 12.96 7.52 2.94
C LEU A 105 12.95 6.51 1.79
N LEU A 106 11.85 6.44 1.04
CA LEU A 106 11.79 5.63 -0.18
C LEU A 106 12.84 6.07 -1.20
N GLY A 107 13.03 7.38 -1.39
CA GLY A 107 14.05 7.89 -2.31
C GLY A 107 15.48 7.56 -1.90
N LEU A 108 15.77 7.60 -0.59
CA LEU A 108 17.06 7.15 -0.07
C LEU A 108 17.26 5.65 -0.30
N ALA A 109 16.24 4.83 -0.02
CA ALA A 109 16.28 3.39 -0.26
C ALA A 109 16.50 3.04 -1.74
N LEU A 110 15.85 3.76 -2.65
CA LEU A 110 16.02 3.57 -4.09
C LEU A 110 17.42 4.00 -4.56
N CYS A 111 17.94 5.12 -4.08
CA CYS A 111 19.29 5.57 -4.43
C CYS A 111 20.36 4.62 -3.91
N ALA A 112 20.22 4.14 -2.67
CA ALA A 112 21.10 3.14 -2.09
C ALA A 112 21.07 1.82 -2.90
N SER A 113 19.88 1.37 -3.30
CA SER A 113 19.73 0.10 -4.04
C SER A 113 20.33 0.17 -5.45
N LEU A 114 20.15 1.30 -6.12
CA LEU A 114 20.61 1.51 -7.49
C LEU A 114 22.03 2.08 -7.58
N HIS A 115 22.71 2.27 -6.45
CA HIS A 115 24.04 2.90 -6.38
C HIS A 115 24.05 4.31 -7.02
N LEU A 116 22.93 5.02 -6.92
CA LEU A 116 22.79 6.40 -7.36
C LEU A 116 23.28 7.36 -6.26
N PRO A 117 23.74 8.56 -6.63
CA PRO A 117 24.16 9.54 -5.65
C PRO A 117 23.01 9.89 -4.68
N LEU A 118 23.29 9.91 -3.38
CA LEU A 118 22.27 10.13 -2.34
C LEU A 118 21.54 11.47 -2.48
N TYR A 119 22.17 12.50 -3.05
CA TYR A 119 21.49 13.77 -3.30
C TYR A 119 20.33 13.63 -4.30
N ALA A 120 20.36 12.63 -5.19
CA ALA A 120 19.26 12.37 -6.13
C ALA A 120 17.98 11.91 -5.41
N ALA A 121 18.07 11.46 -4.15
CA ALA A 121 16.91 11.08 -3.35
C ALA A 121 15.93 12.24 -3.13
N ILE A 122 16.40 13.50 -3.21
CA ILE A 122 15.56 14.70 -3.07
C ILE A 122 14.54 14.85 -4.22
N THR A 123 14.79 14.21 -5.36
CA THR A 123 13.90 14.29 -6.53
C THR A 123 12.50 13.77 -6.24
N LEU A 124 12.37 12.71 -5.42
CA LEU A 124 11.10 12.09 -5.06
C LEU A 124 10.20 12.96 -4.17
N PRO A 125 10.67 13.50 -3.02
CA PRO A 125 9.87 14.42 -2.24
C PRO A 125 9.60 15.72 -3.00
N LEU A 126 10.52 16.22 -3.85
CA LEU A 126 10.27 17.36 -4.72
C LEU A 126 9.17 17.07 -5.75
N LEU A 127 9.18 15.90 -6.38
CA LEU A 127 8.13 15.47 -7.30
C LEU A 127 6.79 15.32 -6.59
N ARG A 128 6.77 14.71 -5.39
CA ARG A 128 5.58 14.60 -4.54
C ARG A 128 5.03 15.98 -4.21
N PHE A 129 5.90 16.92 -3.86
CA PHE A 129 5.55 18.31 -3.59
C PHE A 129 5.00 18.99 -4.85
N ALA A 130 5.68 18.95 -5.98
CA ALA A 130 5.26 19.57 -7.24
C ALA A 130 3.90 19.06 -7.76
N ILE A 131 3.59 17.77 -7.53
CA ILE A 131 2.30 17.18 -7.89
C ILE A 131 1.22 17.58 -6.88
N GLY A 132 1.51 17.52 -5.59
CA GLY A 132 0.53 17.77 -4.52
C GLY A 132 0.31 19.25 -4.16
N TRP A 133 1.17 20.15 -4.62
CA TRP A 133 1.16 21.58 -4.28
C TRP A 133 0.44 22.43 -5.34
N ARG A 134 -0.81 22.08 -5.66
CA ARG A 134 -1.58 22.73 -6.74
C ARG A 134 -2.88 23.40 -6.29
N SER A 135 -3.41 23.03 -5.12
CA SER A 135 -4.70 23.51 -4.61
C SER A 135 -4.54 24.63 -3.58
N PHE A 136 -5.02 25.83 -3.91
CA PHE A 136 -5.03 26.99 -2.99
C PHE A 136 -6.44 27.44 -2.59
N GLU A 137 -7.47 26.97 -3.29
CA GLU A 137 -8.86 27.31 -3.00
C GLU A 137 -9.43 26.46 -1.86
N LEU A 138 -10.23 27.08 -0.98
CA LEU A 138 -10.87 26.39 0.14
C LEU A 138 -11.71 25.18 -0.33
N ALA A 139 -12.50 25.34 -1.39
CA ALA A 139 -13.33 24.26 -1.94
C ALA A 139 -12.47 23.06 -2.37
N SER A 140 -11.35 23.32 -3.04
CA SER A 140 -10.40 22.29 -3.46
C SER A 140 -9.73 21.58 -2.27
N LEU A 141 -9.37 22.33 -1.22
CA LEU A 141 -8.76 21.78 0.01
C LEU A 141 -9.75 20.94 0.83
N LEU A 142 -11.00 21.36 0.93
CA LEU A 142 -12.07 20.58 1.60
C LEU A 142 -12.41 19.31 0.82
N ARG A 143 -12.45 19.38 -0.51
CA ARG A 143 -12.63 18.20 -1.37
C ARG A 143 -11.46 17.21 -1.22
N ALA A 144 -10.23 17.72 -1.15
CA ALA A 144 -9.05 16.93 -0.85
C ALA A 144 -9.10 16.33 0.56
N GLY A 145 -9.64 17.07 1.54
CA GLY A 145 -9.86 16.57 2.90
C GLY A 145 -10.85 15.40 2.95
N ARG A 146 -11.98 15.50 2.22
CA ARG A 146 -12.93 14.39 2.06
C ARG A 146 -12.29 13.17 1.39
N THR A 147 -11.50 13.41 0.35
CA THR A 147 -10.74 12.36 -0.36
C THR A 147 -9.82 11.62 0.59
N ARG A 148 -9.02 12.36 1.35
CA ARG A 148 -8.09 11.80 2.32
C ARG A 148 -8.81 11.02 3.42
N ALA A 149 -9.96 11.52 3.89
CA ALA A 149 -10.77 10.81 4.89
C ALA A 149 -11.27 9.44 4.36
N ILE A 150 -11.75 9.40 3.11
CA ILE A 150 -12.14 8.15 2.44
C ILE A 150 -10.94 7.22 2.29
N GLY A 151 -9.79 7.74 1.83
CA GLY A 151 -8.56 6.98 1.69
C GLY A 151 -8.09 6.36 3.02
N SER A 152 -8.15 7.12 4.11
CA SER A 152 -7.77 6.67 5.46
C SER A 152 -8.80 5.79 6.17
N SER A 153 -10.00 5.62 5.58
CA SER A 153 -11.09 4.86 6.19
C SER A 153 -10.76 3.40 6.57
N PRO A 154 -9.86 2.66 5.88
CA PRO A 154 -9.46 1.31 6.32
C PRO A 154 -8.84 1.28 7.72
N PHE A 155 -8.19 2.36 8.16
CA PHE A 155 -7.54 2.44 9.47
C PHE A 155 -8.47 2.89 10.59
N GLY A 156 -9.55 3.62 10.25
CA GLY A 156 -10.49 4.18 11.22
C GLY A 156 -11.76 3.36 11.40
N LEU A 157 -12.35 2.86 10.30
CA LEU A 157 -13.61 2.11 10.34
C LEU A 157 -13.42 0.62 10.63
N LEU A 158 -12.23 0.07 10.31
CA LEU A 158 -11.90 -1.36 10.42
C LEU A 158 -12.95 -2.26 9.75
N ASP A 159 -13.58 -1.73 8.71
CA ASP A 159 -14.54 -2.39 7.84
C ASP A 159 -14.02 -2.33 6.41
N SER A 160 -13.60 -3.48 5.93
CA SER A 160 -12.95 -3.62 4.62
C SER A 160 -13.91 -3.46 3.44
N GLU A 161 -15.21 -3.65 3.65
CA GLU A 161 -16.21 -3.52 2.59
C GLU A 161 -16.57 -2.06 2.39
N VAL A 162 -16.94 -1.38 3.49
CA VAL A 162 -17.32 0.04 3.45
C VAL A 162 -16.16 0.89 2.93
N SER A 163 -14.94 0.62 3.40
CA SER A 163 -13.76 1.33 2.94
C SER A 163 -13.45 1.09 1.46
N ALA A 164 -13.56 -0.15 0.97
CA ALA A 164 -13.30 -0.47 -0.42
C ALA A 164 -14.37 0.08 -1.38
N ASP A 165 -15.64 0.06 -0.98
CA ASP A 165 -16.73 0.64 -1.76
C ASP A 165 -16.64 2.17 -1.78
N ALA A 166 -16.23 2.80 -0.66
CA ALA A 166 -15.96 4.23 -0.61
C ALA A 166 -14.82 4.65 -1.56
N ILE A 167 -13.67 3.96 -1.52
CA ILE A 167 -12.54 4.21 -2.43
C ILE A 167 -12.94 3.99 -3.89
N ALA A 168 -13.74 2.96 -4.16
CA ALA A 168 -14.25 2.68 -5.50
C ALA A 168 -15.20 3.74 -6.03
N SER A 169 -16.12 4.21 -5.19
CA SER A 169 -17.08 5.26 -5.54
C SER A 169 -16.36 6.56 -5.91
N GLN A 170 -15.28 6.87 -5.18
CA GLN A 170 -14.46 8.04 -5.43
C GLN A 170 -13.65 7.94 -6.72
N SER A 171 -13.18 6.74 -7.06
CA SER A 171 -12.30 6.51 -8.20
C SER A 171 -13.05 6.21 -9.51
N ALA A 172 -14.36 5.99 -9.46
CA ALA A 172 -15.20 5.77 -10.62
C ALA A 172 -15.29 7.04 -11.50
N ARG A 173 -14.47 7.11 -12.55
CA ARG A 173 -14.44 8.26 -13.49
C ARG A 173 -15.18 8.01 -14.82
N LEU A 174 -15.43 6.76 -15.18
CA LEU A 174 -16.01 6.43 -16.48
C LEU A 174 -17.53 6.51 -16.45
N ARG A 175 -18.11 7.21 -17.43
CA ARG A 175 -19.57 7.28 -17.63
C ARG A 175 -20.16 5.87 -17.80
N PRO A 176 -21.39 5.62 -17.33
CA PRO A 176 -22.14 4.41 -17.67
C PRO A 176 -22.15 4.21 -19.18
N ARG A 177 -21.71 3.04 -19.65
CA ARG A 177 -21.84 2.68 -21.06
C ARG A 177 -23.24 2.07 -21.24
N SER A 178 -23.99 2.52 -22.24
CA SER A 178 -25.41 2.19 -22.45
C SER A 178 -25.69 0.72 -22.77
N HIS A 179 -24.69 -0.07 -23.14
CA HIS A 179 -24.90 -1.48 -23.48
C HIS A 179 -24.94 -2.37 -22.22
N ALA A 180 -26.16 -2.83 -21.91
CA ALA A 180 -26.43 -3.88 -20.93
C ALA A 180 -25.72 -5.18 -21.32
N THR A 181 -25.21 -5.91 -20.35
CA THR A 181 -24.48 -7.18 -20.54
C THR A 181 -24.78 -8.09 -19.35
N ALA A 182 -25.19 -9.32 -19.62
CA ALA A 182 -25.41 -10.34 -18.60
C ALA A 182 -24.12 -11.08 -18.21
N SER A 183 -23.03 -10.91 -18.97
CA SER A 183 -21.76 -11.58 -18.68
C SER A 183 -21.07 -10.97 -17.46
N LEU A 184 -20.96 -11.76 -16.38
CA LEU A 184 -20.29 -11.38 -15.14
C LEU A 184 -18.79 -11.12 -15.33
N SER A 185 -18.11 -11.84 -16.24
CA SER A 185 -16.69 -11.62 -16.54
C SER A 185 -16.46 -10.27 -17.24
N LEU A 186 -17.39 -9.88 -18.13
CA LEU A 186 -17.34 -8.58 -18.79
C LEU A 186 -17.66 -7.44 -17.81
N LEU A 187 -18.60 -7.65 -16.88
CA LEU A 187 -18.87 -6.72 -15.78
C LEU A 187 -17.66 -6.57 -14.85
N PHE A 188 -16.99 -7.68 -14.52
CA PHE A 188 -15.73 -7.67 -13.76
C PHE A 188 -14.68 -6.82 -14.48
N ALA A 189 -14.42 -7.06 -15.76
CA ALA A 189 -13.44 -6.28 -16.52
C ALA A 189 -13.79 -4.79 -16.51
N ARG A 190 -15.06 -4.43 -16.76
CA ARG A 190 -15.53 -3.03 -16.67
C ARG A 190 -15.31 -2.43 -15.28
N ARG A 191 -15.58 -3.18 -14.21
CA ARG A 191 -15.38 -2.74 -12.82
C ARG A 191 -13.91 -2.55 -12.49
N LEU A 192 -13.04 -3.44 -12.99
CA LEU A 192 -11.59 -3.34 -12.84
C LEU A 192 -11.04 -2.09 -13.56
N PHE A 193 -11.45 -1.86 -14.81
CA PHE A 193 -11.06 -0.66 -15.58
C PHE A 193 -11.53 0.65 -14.94
N ARG A 194 -12.70 0.66 -14.31
CA ARG A 194 -13.19 1.83 -13.55
C ARG A 194 -12.38 2.12 -12.29
N ARG A 195 -11.80 1.07 -11.70
CA ARG A 195 -10.96 1.14 -10.50
C ARG A 195 -9.49 1.26 -10.90
N TRP A 196 -9.17 2.33 -11.62
CA TRP A 196 -7.84 2.60 -12.19
C TRP A 196 -6.69 2.60 -11.16
N TYR A 197 -7.00 2.80 -9.87
CA TYR A 197 -6.03 2.72 -8.78
C TYR A 197 -5.48 1.30 -8.57
N ILE A 198 -6.20 0.26 -9.01
CA ILE A 198 -5.76 -1.15 -8.92
C ILE A 198 -4.61 -1.43 -9.89
N PRO A 199 -4.76 -1.24 -11.22
CA PRO A 199 -3.64 -1.41 -12.15
C PRO A 199 -2.50 -0.43 -11.88
N LEU A 200 -2.79 0.80 -11.44
CA LEU A 200 -1.72 1.73 -11.05
C LEU A 200 -0.95 1.24 -9.82
N GLY A 201 -1.65 0.69 -8.82
CA GLY A 201 -1.03 0.04 -7.66
C GLY A 201 -0.18 -1.16 -8.06
N ALA A 202 -0.62 -1.95 -9.05
CA ALA A 202 0.17 -3.06 -9.60
C ALA A 202 1.50 -2.57 -10.20
N VAL A 203 1.46 -1.51 -11.02
CA VAL A 203 2.66 -0.89 -11.60
C VAL A 203 3.58 -0.33 -10.51
N ALA A 204 3.03 0.33 -9.50
CA ALA A 204 3.80 0.84 -8.37
C ALA A 204 4.53 -0.29 -7.63
N VAL A 205 3.83 -1.39 -7.30
CA VAL A 205 4.41 -2.53 -6.60
C VAL A 205 5.49 -3.20 -7.44
N MET A 206 5.22 -3.54 -8.71
CA MET A 206 6.22 -4.16 -9.59
C MET A 206 7.44 -3.27 -9.80
N GLY A 207 7.25 -1.98 -10.08
CA GLY A 207 8.35 -1.05 -10.34
C GLY A 207 9.23 -0.82 -9.12
N LEU A 208 8.64 -0.60 -7.95
CA LEU A 208 9.40 -0.43 -6.71
C LEU A 208 10.12 -1.72 -6.32
N THR A 209 9.51 -2.88 -6.54
CA THR A 209 10.16 -4.16 -6.31
C THR A 209 11.37 -4.36 -7.24
N LEU A 210 11.26 -4.05 -8.54
CA LEU A 210 12.40 -4.11 -9.46
C LEU A 210 13.56 -3.23 -8.99
N ALA A 211 13.24 -2.05 -8.46
CA ALA A 211 14.25 -1.10 -8.01
C ALA A 211 14.93 -1.50 -6.69
N LEU A 212 14.22 -2.20 -5.80
CA LEU A 212 14.71 -2.59 -4.48
C LEU A 212 15.28 -4.02 -4.45
N ALA A 213 14.97 -4.84 -5.45
CA ALA A 213 15.45 -6.21 -5.55
C ALA A 213 16.99 -6.33 -5.55
N PRO A 214 17.79 -5.46 -6.20
CA PRO A 214 19.25 -5.56 -6.19
C PRO A 214 19.86 -5.52 -4.79
N GLN A 215 19.31 -4.70 -3.89
CA GLN A 215 19.83 -4.56 -2.52
C GLN A 215 19.22 -5.56 -1.53
N LEU A 216 17.93 -5.86 -1.67
CA LEU A 216 17.19 -6.66 -0.69
C LEU A 216 17.11 -8.16 -1.03
N GLY A 217 17.44 -8.57 -2.26
CA GLY A 217 17.36 -9.97 -2.68
C GLY A 217 15.98 -10.58 -2.43
N GLY A 218 15.93 -11.68 -1.66
CA GLY A 218 14.69 -12.37 -1.28
C GLY A 218 13.76 -11.58 -0.35
N LEU A 219 14.25 -10.58 0.39
CA LEU A 219 13.39 -9.73 1.22
C LEU A 219 12.48 -8.83 0.36
N ALA A 220 12.97 -8.38 -0.81
CA ALA A 220 12.14 -7.67 -1.77
C ALA A 220 11.03 -8.56 -2.34
N LEU A 221 11.24 -9.88 -2.44
CA LEU A 221 10.21 -10.83 -2.85
C LEU A 221 9.13 -10.95 -1.77
N ILE A 222 9.50 -11.06 -0.49
CA ILE A 222 8.52 -11.11 0.61
C ILE A 222 7.72 -9.80 0.67
N GLY A 223 8.39 -8.65 0.55
CA GLY A 223 7.75 -7.33 0.48
C GLY A 223 6.82 -7.21 -0.74
N PHE A 224 7.28 -7.67 -1.91
CA PHE A 224 6.46 -7.75 -3.11
C PHE A 224 5.23 -8.62 -2.88
N ALA A 225 5.40 -9.83 -2.34
CA ALA A 225 4.30 -10.75 -2.10
C ALA A 225 3.26 -10.08 -1.20
N ALA A 226 3.68 -9.52 -0.07
CA ALA A 226 2.81 -8.80 0.86
C ALA A 226 2.04 -7.65 0.18
N ALA A 227 2.71 -6.82 -0.61
CA ALA A 227 2.07 -5.71 -1.33
C ALA A 227 1.16 -6.18 -2.47
N TRP A 228 1.58 -7.20 -3.22
CA TRP A 228 0.84 -7.78 -4.34
C TRP A 228 -0.45 -8.45 -3.89
N THR A 229 -0.50 -9.03 -2.68
CA THR A 229 -1.75 -9.55 -2.11
C THR A 229 -2.83 -8.48 -1.96
N ILE A 230 -2.47 -7.20 -1.78
CA ILE A 230 -3.42 -6.09 -1.70
C ILE A 230 -4.03 -5.82 -3.07
N VAL A 231 -3.20 -5.83 -4.11
CA VAL A 231 -3.64 -5.72 -5.52
C VAL A 231 -4.53 -6.90 -5.89
N GLY A 232 -4.12 -8.12 -5.55
CA GLY A 232 -4.90 -9.33 -5.77
C GLY A 232 -6.25 -9.28 -5.04
N ALA A 233 -6.27 -8.86 -3.77
CA ALA A 233 -7.50 -8.71 -3.00
C ALA A 233 -8.45 -7.66 -3.60
N ALA A 234 -7.91 -6.53 -4.07
CA ALA A 234 -8.70 -5.49 -4.74
C ALA A 234 -9.32 -6.02 -6.05
N THR A 235 -8.55 -6.81 -6.82
CA THR A 235 -9.04 -7.49 -8.03
C THR A 235 -10.14 -8.51 -7.70
N GLY A 236 -9.97 -9.30 -6.63
CA GLY A 236 -10.99 -10.23 -6.14
C GLY A 236 -12.29 -9.53 -5.72
N ARG A 237 -12.19 -8.38 -5.02
CA ARG A 237 -13.36 -7.55 -4.67
C ARG A 237 -14.05 -6.96 -5.89
N ALA A 238 -13.30 -6.61 -6.94
CA ALA A 238 -13.89 -6.15 -8.20
C ALA A 238 -14.69 -7.27 -8.91
N ALA A 239 -14.34 -8.54 -8.67
CA ALA A 239 -15.03 -9.71 -9.22
C ALA A 239 -16.20 -10.23 -8.37
N SER A 240 -16.44 -9.66 -7.19
CA SER A 240 -17.53 -10.10 -6.31
C SER A 240 -18.87 -9.50 -6.74
N PHE A 241 -19.82 -10.38 -7.07
CA PHE A 241 -21.20 -10.03 -7.44
C PHE A 241 -22.26 -10.73 -6.57
N GLY A 242 -21.86 -11.47 -5.53
CA GLY A 242 -22.77 -12.22 -4.65
C GLY A 242 -23.82 -11.37 -3.91
N ARG A 243 -23.67 -10.04 -3.88
CA ARG A 243 -24.71 -9.12 -3.36
C ARG A 243 -25.83 -8.80 -4.37
N ILE A 244 -25.62 -9.12 -5.64
CA ILE A 244 -26.48 -8.70 -6.76
C ILE A 244 -27.07 -9.91 -7.48
N VAL A 245 -26.28 -10.99 -7.59
CA VAL A 245 -26.66 -12.22 -8.27
C VAL A 245 -26.39 -13.39 -7.34
N ASP A 246 -27.42 -14.19 -7.10
CA ASP A 246 -27.30 -15.41 -6.30
C ASP A 246 -26.53 -16.50 -7.05
N GLY A 247 -25.73 -17.27 -6.33
CA GLY A 247 -25.04 -18.45 -6.85
C GLY A 247 -23.57 -18.53 -6.46
N ALA A 248 -23.02 -19.74 -6.52
CA ALA A 248 -21.64 -20.01 -6.12
C ALA A 248 -20.59 -19.31 -7.01
N TRP A 249 -20.89 -19.10 -8.30
CA TRP A 249 -20.00 -18.43 -9.22
C TRP A 249 -19.81 -16.92 -8.93
N PRO A 250 -20.87 -16.09 -8.85
CA PRO A 250 -20.72 -14.66 -8.51
C PRO A 250 -20.23 -14.39 -7.09
N ASP A 251 -20.47 -15.32 -6.15
CA ASP A 251 -20.07 -15.17 -4.74
C ASP A 251 -18.64 -15.69 -4.47
N TRP A 252 -18.29 -16.88 -4.97
CA TRP A 252 -16.99 -17.52 -4.69
C TRP A 252 -16.11 -17.76 -5.91
N GLY A 253 -16.68 -18.31 -6.99
CA GLY A 253 -15.92 -18.75 -8.15
C GLY A 253 -15.20 -17.62 -8.89
N LEU A 254 -15.90 -16.56 -9.27
CA LEU A 254 -15.33 -15.44 -10.02
C LEU A 254 -14.30 -14.65 -9.21
N PRO A 255 -14.53 -14.31 -7.92
CA PRO A 255 -13.50 -13.73 -7.06
C PRO A 255 -12.25 -14.61 -6.94
N LEU A 256 -12.43 -15.93 -6.79
CA LEU A 256 -11.30 -16.87 -6.69
C LEU A 256 -10.49 -16.87 -7.99
N ALA A 257 -11.16 -17.00 -9.14
CA ALA A 257 -10.51 -16.95 -10.46
C ALA A 257 -9.77 -15.62 -10.69
N ALA A 258 -10.36 -14.50 -10.28
CA ALA A 258 -9.74 -13.18 -10.39
C ALA A 258 -8.50 -13.04 -9.50
N THR A 259 -8.54 -13.54 -8.25
CA THR A 259 -7.37 -13.56 -7.36
C THR A 259 -6.28 -14.51 -7.83
N ALA A 260 -6.66 -15.66 -8.38
CA ALA A 260 -5.73 -16.62 -8.98
C ALA A 260 -5.06 -16.03 -10.22
N GLY A 261 -5.81 -15.35 -11.10
CA GLY A 261 -5.25 -14.63 -12.24
C GLY A 261 -4.25 -13.56 -11.81
N ALA A 262 -4.57 -12.77 -10.78
CA ALA A 262 -3.63 -11.80 -10.22
C ALA A 262 -2.38 -12.48 -9.62
N ALA A 263 -2.55 -13.62 -8.95
CA ALA A 263 -1.44 -14.40 -8.41
C ALA A 263 -0.54 -14.96 -9.51
N VAL A 264 -1.10 -15.48 -10.62
CA VAL A 264 -0.34 -15.95 -11.78
C VAL A 264 0.48 -14.82 -12.38
N VAL A 265 -0.09 -13.62 -12.54
CA VAL A 265 0.65 -12.44 -13.02
C VAL A 265 1.77 -12.06 -12.05
N GLY A 266 1.52 -12.09 -10.74
CA GLY A 266 2.52 -11.83 -9.72
C GLY A 266 3.65 -12.86 -9.72
N THR A 267 3.33 -14.14 -9.84
CA THR A 267 4.31 -15.24 -9.91
C THR A 267 5.10 -15.20 -11.21
N ALA A 268 4.47 -14.87 -12.34
CA ALA A 268 5.18 -14.66 -13.60
C ALA A 268 6.21 -13.53 -13.47
N PHE A 269 5.83 -12.42 -12.83
CA PHE A 269 6.78 -11.35 -12.50
C PHE A 269 7.90 -11.84 -11.58
N ILE A 270 7.60 -12.58 -10.51
CA ILE A 270 8.62 -13.17 -9.64
C ILE A 270 9.60 -14.04 -10.43
N ALA A 271 9.10 -14.88 -11.34
CA ALA A 271 9.92 -15.75 -12.18
C ALA A 271 10.85 -14.97 -13.13
N THR A 272 10.45 -13.77 -13.57
CA THR A 272 11.32 -12.90 -14.39
C THR A 272 12.40 -12.20 -13.58
N VAL A 273 12.15 -11.91 -12.29
CA VAL A 273 13.05 -11.11 -11.45
C VAL A 273 14.01 -11.98 -10.65
N TRP A 274 13.58 -13.17 -10.21
CA TRP A 274 14.40 -14.10 -9.43
C TRP A 274 14.51 -15.46 -10.11
N LYS A 275 15.70 -16.05 -10.05
CA LYS A 275 15.94 -17.43 -10.50
C LYS A 275 15.51 -18.40 -9.41
N LEU A 276 14.26 -18.84 -9.45
CA LEU A 276 13.67 -19.72 -8.43
C LEU A 276 13.33 -21.10 -8.98
N SER A 277 13.29 -22.10 -8.09
CA SER A 277 12.80 -23.43 -8.44
C SER A 277 11.31 -23.41 -8.77
N LEU A 278 10.86 -24.36 -9.61
CA LEU A 278 9.44 -24.54 -9.94
C LEU A 278 8.58 -24.74 -8.67
N PHE A 279 9.12 -25.45 -7.68
CA PHE A 279 8.46 -25.63 -6.38
C PHE A 279 8.22 -24.29 -5.67
N THR A 280 9.22 -23.41 -5.62
CA THR A 280 9.08 -22.08 -5.02
C THR A 280 8.05 -21.24 -5.78
N LEU A 281 8.06 -21.29 -7.11
CA LEU A 281 7.09 -20.56 -7.94
C LEU A 281 5.66 -21.07 -7.72
N ALA A 282 5.47 -22.38 -7.59
CA ALA A 282 4.19 -22.98 -7.24
C ALA A 282 3.72 -22.50 -5.85
N ALA A 283 4.61 -22.51 -4.85
CA ALA A 283 4.34 -21.97 -3.52
C ALA A 283 3.99 -20.47 -3.57
N CYS A 284 4.66 -19.67 -4.41
CA CYS A 284 4.30 -18.28 -4.66
C CYS A 284 2.89 -18.14 -5.23
N CYS A 285 2.56 -18.91 -6.27
CA CYS A 285 1.24 -18.84 -6.91
C CYS A 285 0.12 -19.22 -5.92
N LEU A 286 0.28 -20.32 -5.19
CA LEU A 286 -0.69 -20.79 -4.20
C LEU A 286 -0.80 -19.85 -3.00
N GLY A 287 0.34 -19.39 -2.47
CA GLY A 287 0.40 -18.45 -1.35
C GLY A 287 -0.24 -17.11 -1.69
N LEU A 288 0.07 -16.53 -2.86
CA LEU A 288 -0.52 -15.30 -3.36
C LEU A 288 -2.03 -15.46 -3.63
N SER A 289 -2.45 -16.58 -4.23
CA SER A 289 -3.87 -16.85 -4.48
C SER A 289 -4.66 -16.94 -3.16
N TYR A 290 -4.18 -17.75 -2.21
CA TYR A 290 -4.81 -17.94 -0.91
C TYR A 290 -4.92 -16.64 -0.12
N THR A 291 -3.80 -15.90 -0.02
CA THR A 291 -3.73 -14.63 0.72
C THR A 291 -4.63 -13.58 0.10
N ALA A 292 -4.56 -13.37 -1.21
CA ALA A 292 -5.38 -12.42 -1.94
C ALA A 292 -6.88 -12.77 -1.81
N PHE A 293 -7.23 -14.05 -1.93
CA PHE A 293 -8.60 -14.51 -1.76
C PHE A 293 -9.12 -14.26 -0.35
N LYS A 294 -8.39 -14.68 0.69
CA LYS A 294 -8.78 -14.44 2.08
C LYS A 294 -8.88 -12.95 2.40
N ARG A 295 -8.00 -12.11 1.86
CA ARG A 295 -8.04 -10.64 2.01
C ARG A 295 -9.15 -9.98 1.21
N SER A 296 -9.57 -10.58 0.08
CA SER A 296 -10.69 -10.06 -0.72
C SER A 296 -12.02 -10.17 0.01
N ARG A 297 -12.15 -11.14 0.92
CA ARG A 297 -13.38 -11.42 1.65
C ARG A 297 -13.74 -10.33 2.66
N PRO A 298 -15.04 -10.14 2.93
CA PRO A 298 -15.53 -9.18 3.90
C PRO A 298 -14.90 -9.42 5.28
N ALA A 299 -14.34 -8.36 5.85
CA ALA A 299 -13.71 -8.33 7.16
C ALA A 299 -14.22 -7.10 7.90
N ARG A 300 -14.66 -7.29 9.14
CA ARG A 300 -15.07 -6.23 10.04
C ARG A 300 -14.63 -6.57 11.45
N VAL A 301 -14.07 -5.58 12.15
CA VAL A 301 -13.83 -5.69 13.58
C VAL A 301 -15.11 -5.28 14.30
N THR A 302 -15.76 -6.21 15.00
CA THR A 302 -17.05 -6.00 15.69
C THR A 302 -16.90 -5.82 17.19
N THR A 303 -15.85 -6.40 17.77
CA THR A 303 -15.44 -6.25 19.17
C THR A 303 -14.04 -5.63 19.16
N MET A 304 -13.76 -4.74 20.12
CA MET A 304 -12.43 -4.17 20.31
C MET A 304 -11.95 -4.55 21.69
N ASN A 305 -11.53 -5.82 21.82
CA ASN A 305 -10.88 -6.30 23.02
C ASN A 305 -9.47 -5.72 23.08
N ILE A 306 -9.15 -5.06 24.17
CA ILE A 306 -7.84 -4.46 24.39
C ILE A 306 -7.07 -5.36 25.34
N ILE A 307 -5.94 -5.88 24.88
CA ILE A 307 -4.94 -6.48 25.75
C ILE A 307 -3.99 -5.37 26.16
N ASP A 308 -4.00 -5.05 27.46
CA ASP A 308 -2.96 -4.23 28.06
C ASP A 308 -1.68 -5.07 28.16
N THR A 309 -0.56 -4.55 27.67
CA THR A 309 0.74 -5.25 27.71
C THR A 309 1.38 -5.23 29.10
N GLY A 310 0.62 -4.90 30.15
CA GLY A 310 1.01 -5.14 31.53
C GLY A 310 2.31 -4.43 31.93
N GLY A 311 2.56 -3.23 31.40
CA GLY A 311 3.72 -2.41 31.78
C GLY A 311 4.41 -1.64 30.65
N PHE A 312 4.18 -1.98 29.37
CA PHE A 312 4.80 -1.29 28.23
C PHE A 312 3.98 -0.10 27.69
N GLY A 313 2.84 0.22 28.31
CA GLY A 313 1.97 1.33 27.90
C GLY A 313 1.39 1.19 26.49
N ALA A 314 1.43 -0.02 25.91
CA ALA A 314 0.94 -0.33 24.58
C ALA A 314 -0.27 -1.26 24.67
N SER A 315 -1.45 -0.72 24.41
CA SER A 315 -2.69 -1.49 24.26
C SER A 315 -2.82 -1.96 22.81
N PHE A 316 -2.96 -3.26 22.57
CA PHE A 316 -3.26 -3.78 21.23
C PHE A 316 -4.57 -4.57 21.22
N SER A 317 -5.33 -4.45 20.12
CA SER A 317 -6.50 -5.29 19.89
C SER A 317 -6.11 -6.46 18.97
N PRO A 318 -6.25 -7.72 19.44
CA PRO A 318 -6.04 -8.89 18.60
C PRO A 318 -6.94 -8.92 17.36
N GLU A 319 -8.15 -8.37 17.44
CA GLU A 319 -9.06 -8.31 16.29
C GLU A 319 -8.54 -7.33 15.22
N VAL A 320 -7.99 -6.19 15.63
CA VAL A 320 -7.34 -5.23 14.72
C VAL A 320 -6.10 -5.87 14.08
N PHE A 321 -5.29 -6.57 14.86
CA PHE A 321 -4.14 -7.30 14.34
C PHE A 321 -4.56 -8.39 13.34
N GLY A 322 -5.57 -9.19 13.69
CA GLY A 322 -6.14 -10.23 12.83
C GLY A 322 -6.75 -9.68 11.54
N TYR A 323 -7.35 -8.48 11.59
CA TYR A 323 -7.86 -7.78 10.42
C TYR A 323 -6.75 -7.48 9.40
N PHE A 324 -5.61 -6.94 9.83
CA PHE A 324 -4.48 -6.64 8.96
C PHE A 324 -3.67 -7.89 8.55
N MET A 325 -3.57 -8.86 9.46
CA MET A 325 -2.85 -10.12 9.24
C MET A 325 -3.67 -11.17 8.49
N ARG A 326 -4.89 -10.86 8.07
CA ARG A 326 -5.74 -11.82 7.37
C ARG A 326 -5.02 -12.38 6.14
N GLY A 327 -5.01 -13.71 6.06
CA GLY A 327 -4.36 -14.44 4.98
C GLY A 327 -2.83 -14.57 5.10
N SER A 328 -2.19 -14.05 6.16
CA SER A 328 -0.72 -14.06 6.33
C SER A 328 -0.06 -15.44 6.19
N TYR A 329 -0.79 -16.53 6.46
CA TYR A 329 -0.30 -17.90 6.27
C TYR A 329 0.24 -18.17 4.86
N GLY A 330 -0.36 -17.60 3.81
CA GLY A 330 0.19 -17.79 2.46
C GLY A 330 1.49 -17.02 2.24
N ILE A 331 1.70 -15.88 2.91
CA ILE A 331 2.99 -15.16 2.89
C ILE A 331 4.03 -15.95 3.71
N ALA A 332 3.63 -16.53 4.85
CA ALA A 332 4.50 -17.39 5.64
C ALA A 332 4.91 -18.66 4.87
N ALA A 333 4.00 -19.26 4.09
CA ALA A 333 4.30 -20.39 3.22
C ALA A 333 5.29 -20.02 2.11
N ILE A 334 5.15 -18.83 1.51
CA ILE A 334 6.13 -18.30 0.56
C ILE A 334 7.48 -18.15 1.24
N ALA A 335 7.53 -17.49 2.40
CA ALA A 335 8.76 -17.31 3.16
C ALA A 335 9.41 -18.66 3.49
N GLY A 336 8.65 -19.65 3.97
CA GLY A 336 9.13 -21.00 4.23
C GLY A 336 9.71 -21.67 2.98
N ALA A 337 9.03 -21.58 1.84
CA ALA A 337 9.55 -22.06 0.56
C ALA A 337 10.79 -21.29 0.07
N LEU A 338 11.07 -20.09 0.62
CA LEU A 338 12.32 -19.38 0.34
C LEU A 338 13.52 -19.95 1.13
N PHE A 339 13.29 -20.71 2.19
CA PHE A 339 14.33 -21.35 3.01
C PHE A 339 14.57 -22.83 2.67
N LEU A 340 13.70 -23.41 1.83
CA LEU A 340 13.86 -24.74 1.24
C LEU A 340 14.57 -24.65 -0.12
#